data_AF-A0A2D7WE20-F1
#
_entry.id   AF-A0A2D7WE20-F1
#
_cell.length_a   1.000
_cell.length_b   1.000
_cell.length_c   1.000
_cell.angle_alpha   90.00
_cell.angle_beta   90.00
_cell.angle_gamma   90.00
#
_symmetry.space_group_name_H-M   'P 1'
#
loop_
_entity.id
_entity.type
_entity.pdbx_description
1 polymer ?
#
loop_
_entity_poly.entity_id
_entity_poly.type
_entity_poly.pdbx_seq_one_letter_code
_entity_poly.pdbx_strand_id
1 'polypeptide(L)'
;MLTRADFNAAVQDNLSKYPELSARFSIADPTFMRQLDAIFTALAMKSAEDEVALAEPQNKTRPATVLADAAIRGIMPKASPARFLITVQNDNDTTYLLDSARVLTDSSGVYYVVEAGVTVPAGGNAQTTVRQVEYTVITHTVTESRPFYFIPVPQSDSDAAVASISVIQGDVTFENRQEYINCAPDEAIYHVEVDAQQQVYVRFGAADVVGIQPDVGDVFEITIGYSMGEIDVEIDSSFSFEYVNSADDTSVLMSMSALVEPGVNPPSVSYLRELCKYPALYDEDAVFLGEFEFLVRKHFPHLKFLSVWNEALEEDLRGPALENMNRLFVSCFFDTELTKDEPYPQTPEAPERIYSSDLTGTQLAIVDRIARA
;
A
#
# COMPACT_ATOMS: atom_id res chain seq x y z
N MET A 1 32.92 -18.32 -5.23
CA MET A 1 33.44 -17.56 -6.39
C MET A 1 34.69 -18.24 -6.90
N LEU A 2 34.71 -18.69 -8.17
CA LEU A 2 35.94 -19.20 -8.77
C LEU A 2 36.80 -18.03 -9.24
N THR A 3 38.06 -18.04 -8.81
CA THR A 3 39.02 -17.01 -9.15
C THR A 3 39.93 -17.49 -10.29
N ARG A 4 40.68 -16.56 -10.87
CA ARG A 4 41.71 -16.88 -11.87
C ARG A 4 42.71 -17.93 -11.38
N ALA A 5 43.02 -17.93 -10.08
CA ALA A 5 43.94 -18.90 -9.49
C ALA A 5 43.38 -20.34 -9.56
N ASP A 6 42.07 -20.49 -9.36
CA ASP A 6 41.39 -21.78 -9.37
C ASP A 6 41.35 -22.38 -10.78
N PHE A 7 41.14 -21.55 -11.81
CA PHE A 7 41.22 -21.99 -13.20
C PHE A 7 42.65 -22.40 -13.60
N ASN A 8 43.67 -21.68 -13.12
CA ASN A 8 45.06 -22.06 -13.33
C ASN A 8 45.41 -23.40 -12.66
N ALA A 9 44.89 -23.66 -11.46
CA ALA A 9 45.07 -24.95 -10.77
C ALA A 9 44.37 -26.09 -11.55
N ALA A 10 43.13 -25.88 -11.99
CA ALA A 10 42.38 -26.87 -12.77
C ALA A 10 43.06 -27.21 -14.11
N VAL A 11 43.72 -26.24 -14.74
CA VAL A 11 44.51 -26.47 -15.95
C VAL A 11 45.72 -27.32 -15.62
N GLN A 12 46.46 -27.00 -14.55
CA GLN A 12 47.62 -27.79 -14.09
C GLN A 12 47.27 -29.26 -13.86
N ASP A 13 46.11 -29.54 -13.27
CA ASP A 13 45.63 -30.90 -13.02
C ASP A 13 45.28 -31.66 -14.32
N ASN A 14 44.89 -30.94 -15.38
CA ASN A 14 44.50 -31.51 -16.68
C ASN A 14 45.60 -31.45 -17.75
N LEU A 15 46.78 -30.87 -17.46
CA LEU A 15 47.91 -30.80 -18.40
C LEU A 15 48.36 -32.17 -18.90
N SER A 16 48.20 -33.21 -18.09
CA SER A 16 48.54 -34.60 -18.43
C SER A 16 47.75 -35.15 -19.62
N LYS A 17 46.57 -34.57 -19.91
CA LYS A 17 45.70 -34.97 -21.02
C LYS A 17 46.11 -34.33 -22.36
N TYR A 18 46.94 -33.29 -22.35
CA TYR A 18 47.33 -32.52 -23.54
C TYR A 18 48.85 -32.31 -23.62
N PRO A 19 49.62 -33.31 -24.08
CA PRO A 19 51.09 -33.29 -24.04
C PRO A 19 51.76 -32.22 -24.92
N GLU A 20 51.13 -31.79 -26.02
CA GLU A 20 51.68 -30.71 -26.86
C GLU A 20 51.51 -29.32 -26.23
N LEU A 21 50.42 -29.13 -25.46
CA LEU A 21 50.14 -27.89 -24.75
C LEU A 21 50.89 -27.81 -23.42
N SER A 22 51.18 -28.94 -22.79
CA SER A 22 51.95 -28.99 -21.54
C SER A 22 53.40 -28.50 -21.70
N ALA A 23 54.01 -28.76 -22.86
CA ALA A 23 55.34 -28.24 -23.20
C ALA A 23 55.35 -26.71 -23.39
N ARG A 24 54.26 -26.12 -23.92
CA ARG A 24 54.14 -24.66 -24.08
C ARG A 24 53.82 -23.97 -22.76
N PHE A 25 53.03 -24.62 -21.90
CA PHE A 25 52.70 -24.14 -20.57
C PHE A 25 53.90 -24.16 -19.62
N SER A 26 54.74 -25.21 -19.65
CA SER A 26 55.94 -25.31 -18.80
C SER A 26 57.03 -24.30 -19.15
N ILE A 27 57.05 -23.82 -20.40
CA ILE A 27 57.96 -22.77 -20.88
C ILE A 27 57.37 -21.36 -20.65
N ALA A 28 56.12 -21.27 -20.16
CA ALA A 28 55.40 -20.01 -19.96
C ALA A 28 55.40 -19.11 -21.22
N ASP A 29 55.07 -19.69 -22.38
CA ASP A 29 54.99 -18.94 -23.64
C ASP A 29 54.02 -17.75 -23.50
N PRO A 30 54.50 -16.50 -23.69
CA PRO A 30 53.70 -15.30 -23.47
C PRO A 30 52.51 -15.17 -24.43
N THR A 31 52.51 -15.81 -25.60
CA THR A 31 51.36 -15.77 -26.53
C THR A 31 50.22 -16.68 -26.07
N PHE A 32 50.57 -17.87 -25.61
CA PHE A 32 49.63 -18.85 -25.07
C PHE A 32 49.06 -18.40 -23.72
N MET A 33 49.92 -17.91 -22.83
CA MET A 33 49.50 -17.43 -21.50
C MET A 33 48.57 -16.22 -21.61
N ARG A 34 48.80 -15.28 -22.53
CA ARG A 34 47.88 -14.13 -22.72
C ARG A 34 46.48 -14.54 -23.16
N GLN A 35 46.37 -15.54 -24.03
CA GLN A 35 45.07 -16.05 -24.48
C GLN A 35 44.35 -16.80 -23.35
N LEU A 36 45.08 -17.64 -22.61
CA LEU A 36 44.54 -18.32 -21.44
C LEU A 36 44.12 -17.35 -20.34
N ASP A 37 44.94 -16.35 -20.05
CA ASP A 37 44.65 -15.32 -19.04
C ASP A 37 43.39 -14.53 -19.40
N ALA A 38 43.20 -14.18 -20.67
CA ALA A 38 41.98 -13.51 -21.14
C ALA A 38 40.74 -14.39 -20.95
N ILE A 39 40.84 -15.68 -21.30
CA ILE A 39 39.75 -16.66 -21.13
C ILE A 39 39.44 -16.86 -19.64
N PHE A 40 40.44 -17.04 -18.79
CA PHE A 40 40.23 -17.23 -17.34
C PHE A 40 39.69 -15.99 -16.67
N THR A 41 40.07 -14.80 -17.13
CA THR A 41 39.47 -13.55 -16.64
C THR A 41 37.99 -13.48 -17.02
N ALA A 42 37.64 -13.80 -18.27
CA ALA A 42 36.24 -13.86 -18.70
C ALA A 42 35.44 -14.93 -17.93
N LEU A 43 36.01 -16.10 -17.68
CA LEU A 43 35.37 -17.17 -16.91
C LEU A 43 35.22 -16.82 -15.42
N ALA A 44 36.19 -16.12 -14.83
CA ALA A 44 36.09 -15.63 -13.46
C ALA A 44 35.00 -14.55 -13.33
N MET A 45 34.90 -13.64 -14.30
CA MET A 45 33.80 -12.66 -14.35
C MET A 45 32.45 -13.38 -14.45
N LYS A 46 32.33 -14.36 -15.35
CA LYS A 46 31.10 -15.15 -15.49
C LYS A 46 30.77 -15.94 -14.22
N SER A 47 31.76 -16.56 -13.58
CA SER A 47 31.54 -17.27 -12.31
C SER A 47 31.04 -16.33 -11.21
N ALA A 48 31.48 -15.08 -11.20
CA ALA A 48 30.97 -14.08 -10.27
C ALA A 48 29.51 -13.71 -10.58
N GLU A 49 29.18 -13.50 -11.85
CA GLU A 49 27.80 -13.25 -12.28
C GLU A 49 26.87 -14.42 -11.96
N ASP A 50 27.30 -15.65 -12.23
CA ASP A 50 26.54 -16.87 -11.97
C ASP A 50 26.30 -17.07 -10.46
N GLU A 51 27.30 -16.84 -9.61
CA GLU A 51 27.14 -16.99 -8.16
C GLU A 51 26.21 -15.91 -7.58
N VAL A 52 26.29 -14.68 -8.09
CA VAL A 52 25.32 -13.62 -7.75
C VAL A 52 23.92 -14.03 -8.21
N ALA A 53 23.77 -14.50 -9.45
CA ALA A 53 22.47 -14.94 -9.98
C ALA A 53 21.88 -16.13 -9.20
N LEU A 54 22.71 -17.07 -8.74
CA LEU A 54 22.29 -18.19 -7.88
C LEU A 54 21.89 -17.74 -6.48
N ALA A 55 22.53 -16.68 -5.94
CA ALA A 55 22.20 -16.12 -4.64
C ALA A 55 20.98 -15.18 -4.67
N GLU A 56 20.64 -14.59 -5.83
CA GLU A 56 19.55 -13.63 -5.98
C GLU A 56 18.19 -14.14 -5.47
N PRO A 57 17.73 -15.36 -5.78
CA PRO A 57 16.43 -15.85 -5.28
C PRO A 57 16.33 -15.92 -3.75
N GLN A 58 17.46 -16.13 -3.06
CA GLN A 58 17.48 -16.30 -1.60
C GLN A 58 17.75 -14.99 -0.86
N ASN A 59 18.76 -14.22 -1.28
CA ASN A 59 19.22 -13.03 -0.55
C ASN A 59 18.69 -11.71 -1.15
N LYS A 60 18.18 -11.72 -2.39
CA LYS A 60 17.61 -10.55 -3.10
C LYS A 60 18.48 -9.30 -2.92
N THR A 61 19.73 -9.39 -3.35
CA THR A 61 20.72 -8.34 -3.07
C THR A 61 20.52 -7.10 -3.94
N ARG A 62 20.08 -7.29 -5.19
CA ARG A 62 19.85 -6.20 -6.14
C ARG A 62 18.49 -5.51 -5.87
N PRO A 63 18.44 -4.16 -5.85
CA PRO A 63 17.19 -3.41 -5.75
C PRO A 63 16.14 -3.82 -6.78
N ALA A 64 16.54 -4.04 -8.04
CA ALA A 64 15.63 -4.44 -9.10
C ALA A 64 14.94 -5.79 -8.83
N THR A 65 15.65 -6.76 -8.24
CA THR A 65 15.07 -8.05 -7.85
C THR A 65 14.07 -7.88 -6.70
N VAL A 66 14.38 -7.01 -5.74
CA VAL A 66 13.47 -6.70 -4.63
C VAL A 66 12.20 -6.04 -5.15
N LEU A 67 12.32 -5.07 -6.07
CA LEU A 67 11.17 -4.39 -6.66
C LEU A 67 10.33 -5.34 -7.53
N ALA A 68 10.96 -6.22 -8.32
CA ALA A 68 10.25 -7.21 -9.09
C ALA A 68 9.50 -8.23 -8.20
N ASP A 69 10.10 -8.67 -7.10
CA ASP A 69 9.44 -9.57 -6.16
C ASP A 69 8.33 -8.88 -5.36
N ALA A 70 8.52 -7.59 -5.01
CA ALA A 70 7.49 -6.76 -4.40
C ALA A 70 6.29 -6.56 -5.34
N ALA A 71 6.55 -6.31 -6.63
CA ALA A 71 5.55 -6.21 -7.69
C ALA A 71 4.74 -7.50 -7.85
N ILE A 72 5.40 -8.67 -7.89
CA ILE A 72 4.73 -9.98 -7.95
C ILE A 72 3.80 -10.21 -6.75
N ARG A 73 4.15 -9.67 -5.58
CA ARG A 73 3.35 -9.76 -4.36
C ARG A 73 2.30 -8.65 -4.23
N GLY A 74 2.12 -7.82 -5.26
CA GLY A 74 1.18 -6.70 -5.22
C GLY A 74 1.55 -5.57 -4.24
N ILE A 75 2.81 -5.50 -3.77
CA ILE A 75 3.23 -4.45 -2.84
C ILE A 75 3.45 -3.15 -3.61
N MET A 76 2.47 -2.26 -3.52
CA MET A 76 2.55 -0.92 -4.11
C MET A 76 3.38 0.05 -3.24
N PRO A 77 4.24 0.89 -3.83
CA PRO A 77 4.90 1.99 -3.13
C PRO A 77 3.89 3.10 -2.82
N LYS A 78 3.06 2.84 -1.82
CA LYS A 78 1.99 3.74 -1.39
C LYS A 78 2.49 4.70 -0.32
N ALA A 79 2.22 5.99 -0.48
CA ALA A 79 2.36 6.96 0.61
C ALA A 79 1.03 7.14 1.34
N SER A 80 1.08 7.33 2.66
CA SER A 80 -0.09 7.75 3.44
C SER A 80 -0.04 9.26 3.62
N PRO A 81 -1.11 10.00 3.26
CA PRO A 81 -1.14 11.45 3.38
C PRO A 81 -1.25 11.90 4.83
N ALA A 82 -0.57 13.00 5.15
CA ALA A 82 -0.69 13.66 6.44
C ALA A 82 -2.03 14.41 6.54
N ARG A 83 -2.62 14.43 7.75
CA ARG A 83 -3.83 15.20 8.06
C ARG A 83 -3.50 16.26 9.11
N PHE A 84 -3.93 17.49 8.85
CA PHE A 84 -3.69 18.64 9.69
C PHE A 84 -5.00 19.27 10.11
N LEU A 85 -4.99 19.89 11.28
CA LEU A 85 -6.04 20.78 11.75
C LEU A 85 -5.59 22.21 11.45
N ILE A 86 -6.41 22.94 10.70
CA ILE A 86 -6.20 24.36 10.41
C ILE A 86 -7.23 25.21 11.12
N THR A 87 -6.83 26.41 11.53
CA THR A 87 -7.73 27.45 12.00
C THR A 87 -7.97 28.42 10.85
N VAL A 88 -9.24 28.61 10.52
CA VAL A 88 -9.74 29.53 9.50
C VAL A 88 -10.33 30.72 10.21
N GLN A 89 -9.74 31.90 10.02
CA GLN A 89 -10.24 33.17 10.52
C GLN A 89 -10.86 33.96 9.36
N ASN A 90 -12.10 34.40 9.54
CA ASN A 90 -12.84 35.18 8.56
C ASN A 90 -12.89 36.65 8.99
N ASP A 91 -12.18 37.52 8.28
CA ASP A 91 -12.19 38.96 8.55
C ASP A 91 -13.30 39.71 7.79
N ASN A 92 -14.20 39.02 7.10
CA ASN A 92 -15.36 39.63 6.45
C ASN A 92 -16.48 39.98 7.45
N ASP A 93 -17.32 40.94 7.05
CA ASP A 93 -18.54 41.32 7.77
C ASP A 93 -19.70 40.31 7.60
N THR A 94 -19.52 39.29 6.76
CA THR A 94 -20.49 38.24 6.46
C THR A 94 -19.93 36.85 6.79
N THR A 95 -20.82 35.89 7.02
CA THR A 95 -20.44 34.49 7.24
C THR A 95 -19.79 33.90 5.98
N TYR A 96 -18.66 33.21 6.14
CA TYR A 96 -17.94 32.56 5.06
C TYR A 96 -18.11 31.05 5.12
N LEU A 97 -18.39 30.40 3.98
CA LEU A 97 -18.44 28.95 3.87
C LEU A 97 -17.17 28.47 3.16
N LEU A 98 -16.32 27.75 3.88
CA LEU A 98 -15.24 27.00 3.27
C LEU A 98 -15.80 25.65 2.82
N ASP A 99 -15.93 25.45 1.52
CA ASP A 99 -16.40 24.18 0.95
C ASP A 99 -15.41 23.04 1.18
N SER A 100 -15.91 21.81 1.27
CA SER A 100 -15.07 20.60 1.16
C SER A 100 -14.46 20.51 -0.24
N ALA A 101 -13.33 19.81 -0.36
CA ALA A 101 -12.56 19.63 -1.60
C ALA A 101 -11.91 20.92 -2.17
N ARG A 102 -11.90 22.03 -1.42
CA ARG A 102 -11.09 23.20 -1.76
C ARG A 102 -9.60 22.88 -1.66
N VAL A 103 -8.82 23.34 -2.63
CA VAL A 103 -7.37 23.16 -2.66
C VAL A 103 -6.68 24.38 -2.02
N LEU A 104 -5.76 24.10 -1.12
CA LEU A 104 -4.94 25.06 -0.39
C LEU A 104 -3.46 24.79 -0.69
N THR A 105 -2.65 25.84 -0.62
CA THR A 105 -1.20 25.79 -0.74
C THR A 105 -0.54 26.39 0.48
N ASP A 106 0.49 25.73 1.00
CA ASP A 106 1.34 26.28 2.05
C ASP A 106 2.41 27.23 1.49
N SER A 107 3.24 27.78 2.38
CA SER A 107 4.38 28.64 2.01
C SER A 107 5.47 27.94 1.20
N SER A 108 5.49 26.61 1.19
CA SER A 108 6.42 25.78 0.42
C SER A 108 5.86 25.36 -0.94
N GLY A 109 4.60 25.71 -1.22
CA GLY A 109 3.90 25.36 -2.47
C GLY A 109 3.35 23.94 -2.50
N VAL A 110 3.20 23.27 -1.35
CA VAL A 110 2.60 21.94 -1.25
C VAL A 110 1.08 22.06 -1.26
N TYR A 111 0.41 21.16 -1.98
CA TYR A 111 -1.05 21.12 -2.09
C TYR A 111 -1.70 20.34 -0.93
N TYR A 112 -2.79 20.90 -0.42
CA TYR A 112 -3.64 20.34 0.61
C TYR A 112 -5.10 20.46 0.19
N VAL A 113 -5.93 19.52 0.58
CA VAL A 113 -7.37 19.52 0.27
C VAL A 113 -8.18 19.52 1.55
N VAL A 114 -9.18 20.39 1.62
CA VAL A 114 -10.12 20.46 2.75
C VAL A 114 -11.02 19.23 2.76
N GLU A 115 -11.01 18.46 3.85
CA GLU A 115 -11.83 17.25 3.96
C GLU A 115 -13.28 17.57 4.34
N ALA A 116 -13.46 18.45 5.33
CA ALA A 116 -14.76 18.81 5.87
C ALA A 116 -15.03 20.30 5.66
N GLY A 117 -16.12 20.62 4.98
CA GLY A 117 -16.54 22.01 4.83
C GLY A 117 -16.90 22.63 6.19
N VAL A 118 -16.57 23.90 6.39
CA VAL A 118 -16.83 24.62 7.65
C VAL A 118 -17.42 26.00 7.38
N THR A 119 -18.44 26.38 8.15
CA THR A 119 -19.00 27.73 8.13
C THR A 119 -18.36 28.57 9.22
N VAL A 120 -17.69 29.65 8.83
CA VAL A 120 -17.01 30.58 9.74
C VAL A 120 -17.88 31.83 9.95
N PRO A 121 -18.21 32.19 11.21
CA PRO A 121 -18.95 33.42 11.48
C PRO A 121 -18.15 34.66 11.07
N ALA A 122 -18.84 35.78 10.84
CA ALA A 122 -18.22 37.07 10.52
C ALA A 122 -17.29 37.53 11.67
N GLY A 123 -16.05 37.90 11.36
CA GLY A 123 -15.02 38.27 12.34
C GLY A 123 -14.61 37.16 13.31
N GLY A 124 -15.00 35.90 13.03
CA GLY A 124 -14.75 34.76 13.91
C GLY A 124 -13.76 33.76 13.35
N ASN A 125 -13.53 32.70 14.11
CA ASN A 125 -12.67 31.58 13.73
C ASN A 125 -13.43 30.25 13.78
N ALA A 126 -12.99 29.31 12.95
CA ALA A 126 -13.43 27.93 12.99
C ALA A 126 -12.25 27.01 12.66
N GLN A 127 -12.34 25.74 13.05
CA GLN A 127 -11.32 24.75 12.75
C GLN A 127 -11.84 23.74 11.73
N THR A 128 -10.98 23.32 10.81
CA THR A 128 -11.28 22.23 9.87
C THR A 128 -10.05 21.35 9.66
N THR A 129 -10.28 20.13 9.16
CA THR A 129 -9.21 19.21 8.79
C THR A 129 -8.89 19.31 7.30
N VAL A 130 -7.59 19.33 7.01
CA VAL A 130 -7.04 19.30 5.66
C VAL A 130 -6.12 18.10 5.51
N ARG A 131 -6.06 17.57 4.31
CA ARG A 131 -5.24 16.42 3.96
C ARG A 131 -4.23 16.82 2.89
N GLN A 132 -2.97 16.43 3.05
CA GLN A 132 -1.95 16.64 2.03
C GLN A 132 -2.16 15.64 0.88
N VAL A 133 -2.87 16.07 -0.17
CA VAL A 133 -3.09 15.29 -1.39
C VAL A 133 -3.16 16.22 -2.59
N GLU A 134 -2.54 15.82 -3.67
CA GLU A 134 -2.70 16.40 -5.01
C GLU A 134 -3.57 15.45 -5.84
N TYR A 135 -4.69 15.93 -6.38
CA TYR A 135 -5.58 15.12 -7.22
C TYR A 135 -5.32 15.37 -8.70
N THR A 136 -5.13 14.30 -9.46
CA THR A 136 -5.09 14.32 -10.92
C THR A 136 -6.19 13.44 -11.46
N VAL A 137 -6.99 13.97 -12.39
CA VAL A 137 -8.07 13.24 -13.05
C VAL A 137 -7.66 12.93 -14.49
N ILE A 138 -7.79 11.67 -14.86
CA ILE A 138 -7.44 11.18 -16.20
C ILE A 138 -8.67 10.53 -16.80
N THR A 139 -9.00 10.95 -18.01
CA THR A 139 -10.00 10.29 -18.84
C THR A 139 -9.30 9.40 -19.85
N HIS A 140 -9.57 8.10 -19.80
CA HIS A 140 -9.02 7.11 -20.72
C HIS A 140 -10.12 6.46 -21.54
N THR A 141 -9.97 6.47 -22.86
CA THR A 141 -10.88 5.79 -23.78
C THR A 141 -10.29 4.45 -24.22
N VAL A 142 -11.05 3.38 -24.08
CA VAL A 142 -10.63 2.03 -24.47
C VAL A 142 -10.56 1.90 -25.98
N THR A 143 -9.39 1.57 -26.50
CA THR A 143 -9.13 1.43 -27.95
C THR A 143 -9.19 0.00 -28.44
N GLU A 144 -8.93 -0.97 -27.57
CA GLU A 144 -9.03 -2.40 -27.83
C GLU A 144 -9.66 -3.09 -26.62
N SER A 145 -10.54 -4.06 -26.87
CA SER A 145 -11.06 -4.94 -25.80
C SER A 145 -10.20 -6.19 -25.76
N ARG A 146 -9.58 -6.46 -24.61
CA ARG A 146 -8.82 -7.67 -24.33
C ARG A 146 -9.01 -8.07 -22.87
N PRO A 147 -8.96 -9.37 -22.54
CA PRO A 147 -8.99 -9.82 -21.15
C PRO A 147 -7.82 -9.19 -20.40
N PHE A 148 -8.07 -8.77 -19.16
CA PHE A 148 -7.07 -8.11 -18.32
C PHE A 148 -6.50 -6.84 -18.94
N TYR A 149 -7.37 -6.00 -19.49
CA TYR A 149 -7.00 -4.67 -19.96
C TYR A 149 -6.40 -3.85 -18.82
N PHE A 150 -5.36 -3.06 -19.12
CA PHE A 150 -4.69 -2.25 -18.12
C PHE A 150 -4.49 -0.82 -18.61
N ILE A 151 -4.55 0.12 -17.67
CA ILE A 151 -4.34 1.54 -17.89
C ILE A 151 -3.17 1.98 -17.01
N PRO A 152 -2.08 2.52 -17.60
CA PRO A 152 -0.96 3.02 -16.82
C PRO A 152 -1.38 4.28 -16.04
N VAL A 153 -1.03 4.31 -14.76
CA VAL A 153 -1.13 5.50 -13.92
C VAL A 153 0.10 6.35 -14.19
N PRO A 154 -0.04 7.64 -14.57
CA PRO A 154 1.11 8.50 -14.80
C PRO A 154 1.86 8.77 -13.48
N GLN A 155 3.11 9.18 -13.61
CA GLN A 155 3.84 9.71 -12.47
C GLN A 155 3.36 11.14 -12.19
N SER A 156 3.46 11.55 -10.92
CA SER A 156 3.21 12.94 -10.54
C SER A 156 4.32 13.85 -11.05
N ASP A 157 4.00 15.13 -11.27
CA ASP A 157 5.00 16.14 -11.62
C ASP A 157 5.83 16.59 -10.41
N SER A 158 5.35 16.31 -9.19
CA SER A 158 5.87 16.78 -7.90
C SER A 158 6.72 15.74 -7.15
N ASP A 159 7.13 14.64 -7.81
CA ASP A 159 7.77 13.45 -7.19
C ASP A 159 6.95 12.82 -6.04
N ALA A 160 5.67 13.18 -5.89
CA ALA A 160 4.75 12.63 -4.92
C ALA A 160 4.34 11.20 -5.28
N ALA A 161 4.21 10.33 -4.27
CA ALA A 161 3.84 8.94 -4.47
C ALA A 161 2.32 8.73 -4.45
N VAL A 162 1.84 7.65 -5.06
CA VAL A 162 0.41 7.33 -5.13
C VAL A 162 -0.13 7.03 -3.73
N ALA A 163 -1.20 7.73 -3.33
CA ALA A 163 -1.89 7.55 -2.06
C ALA A 163 -3.29 6.93 -2.24
N SER A 164 -3.99 7.28 -3.31
CA SER A 164 -5.31 6.70 -3.61
C SER A 164 -5.54 6.66 -5.11
N ILE A 165 -6.28 5.66 -5.56
CA ILE A 165 -6.77 5.57 -6.93
C ILE A 165 -8.26 5.25 -6.81
N SER A 166 -9.11 5.97 -7.54
CA SER A 166 -10.51 5.63 -7.73
C SER A 166 -10.85 5.64 -9.21
N VAL A 167 -11.66 4.67 -9.63
CA VAL A 167 -12.01 4.46 -11.04
C VAL A 167 -13.53 4.53 -11.17
N ILE A 168 -14.00 5.36 -12.10
CA ILE A 168 -15.41 5.57 -12.38
C ILE A 168 -15.65 5.43 -13.88
N GLN A 169 -16.77 4.81 -14.27
CA GLN A 169 -17.25 4.76 -15.64
C GLN A 169 -18.68 5.32 -15.68
N GLY A 170 -18.84 6.56 -16.13
CA GLY A 170 -20.13 7.26 -16.05
C GLY A 170 -20.60 7.38 -14.60
N ASP A 171 -21.68 6.67 -14.24
CA ASP A 171 -22.23 6.63 -12.88
C ASP A 171 -21.78 5.41 -12.05
N VAL A 172 -21.01 4.48 -12.64
CA VAL A 172 -20.58 3.24 -11.98
C VAL A 172 -19.20 3.45 -11.37
N THR A 173 -19.13 3.38 -10.04
CA THR A 173 -17.85 3.36 -9.31
C THR A 173 -17.34 1.94 -9.22
N PHE A 174 -16.09 1.74 -9.64
CA PHE A 174 -15.45 0.44 -9.51
C PHE A 174 -14.83 0.29 -8.12
N GLU A 175 -14.89 -0.91 -7.54
CA GLU A 175 -14.28 -1.24 -6.26
C GLU A 175 -12.87 -1.82 -6.48
N ASN A 176 -11.90 -1.41 -5.65
CA ASN A 176 -10.57 -2.00 -5.69
C ASN A 176 -10.60 -3.37 -5.00
N ARG A 177 -10.28 -4.44 -5.74
CA ARG A 177 -10.01 -5.76 -5.16
C ARG A 177 -8.62 -6.25 -5.55
N GLN A 178 -7.83 -6.59 -4.55
CA GLN A 178 -6.52 -7.18 -4.78
C GLN A 178 -6.69 -8.59 -5.36
N GLU A 179 -5.91 -8.89 -6.41
CA GLU A 179 -5.86 -10.19 -7.09
C GLU A 179 -7.22 -10.76 -7.55
N TYR A 180 -8.26 -9.91 -7.62
CA TYR A 180 -9.64 -10.32 -7.90
C TYR A 180 -10.17 -11.40 -6.94
N ILE A 181 -9.79 -11.34 -5.68
CA ILE A 181 -10.29 -12.25 -4.66
C ILE A 181 -11.79 -12.00 -4.43
N ASN A 182 -12.54 -13.08 -4.22
CA ASN A 182 -13.99 -13.07 -3.91
C ASN A 182 -14.84 -12.25 -4.89
N CYS A 183 -14.49 -12.25 -6.18
CA CYS A 183 -15.27 -11.55 -7.20
C CYS A 183 -16.20 -12.46 -8.00
N ALA A 184 -17.34 -11.89 -8.40
CA ALA A 184 -18.19 -12.50 -9.40
C ALA A 184 -17.79 -12.05 -10.83
N PRO A 185 -18.18 -12.80 -11.86
CA PRO A 185 -18.22 -12.28 -13.23
C PRO A 185 -19.09 -11.02 -13.31
N ASP A 186 -18.72 -10.09 -14.19
CA ASP A 186 -19.44 -8.83 -14.46
C ASP A 186 -19.53 -7.84 -13.29
N GLU A 187 -18.75 -8.05 -12.23
CA GLU A 187 -18.67 -7.12 -11.12
C GLU A 187 -17.79 -5.90 -11.46
N ALA A 188 -18.21 -4.70 -11.05
CA ALA A 188 -17.47 -3.46 -11.28
C ALA A 188 -16.26 -3.36 -10.33
N ILE A 189 -15.20 -4.08 -10.67
CA ILE A 189 -13.97 -4.16 -9.88
C ILE A 189 -12.74 -3.86 -10.72
N TYR A 190 -11.71 -3.34 -10.05
CA TYR A 190 -10.37 -3.19 -10.61
C TYR A 190 -9.32 -3.68 -9.63
N HIS A 191 -8.19 -4.08 -10.17
CA HIS A 191 -7.00 -4.42 -9.42
C HIS A 191 -5.92 -3.38 -9.70
N VAL A 192 -5.08 -3.10 -8.70
CA VAL A 192 -3.91 -2.23 -8.87
C VAL A 192 -2.67 -3.09 -8.88
N GLU A 193 -1.98 -3.11 -10.02
CA GLU A 193 -0.74 -3.87 -10.24
C GLU A 193 0.44 -2.90 -10.33
N VAL A 194 1.63 -3.36 -9.98
CA VAL A 194 2.87 -2.59 -10.09
C VAL A 194 3.90 -3.41 -10.85
N ASP A 195 4.69 -2.78 -11.72
CA ASP A 195 5.79 -3.46 -12.42
C ASP A 195 7.14 -3.37 -11.67
N ALA A 196 8.17 -4.01 -12.22
CA ALA A 196 9.52 -4.01 -11.64
C ALA A 196 10.19 -2.62 -11.64
N GLN A 197 9.62 -1.65 -12.36
CA GLN A 197 10.03 -0.26 -12.45
C GLN A 197 9.22 0.64 -11.51
N GLN A 198 8.33 0.07 -10.70
CA GLN A 198 7.40 0.76 -9.82
C GLN A 198 6.34 1.61 -10.55
N GLN A 199 6.10 1.35 -11.84
CA GLN A 199 4.98 1.95 -12.52
C GLN A 199 3.69 1.23 -12.09
N VAL A 200 2.69 2.02 -11.73
CA VAL A 200 1.39 1.52 -11.26
C VAL A 200 0.43 1.41 -12.44
N TYR A 201 -0.37 0.35 -12.46
CA TYR A 201 -1.38 0.09 -13.47
C TYR A 201 -2.71 -0.22 -12.81
N VAL A 202 -3.78 0.32 -13.37
CA VAL A 202 -5.15 -0.09 -13.08
C VAL A 202 -5.50 -1.20 -14.06
N ARG A 203 -5.77 -2.39 -13.54
CA ARG A 203 -6.10 -3.59 -14.32
C ARG A 203 -7.57 -3.94 -14.11
N PHE A 204 -8.22 -4.29 -15.21
CA PHE A 204 -9.62 -4.74 -15.24
C PHE A 204 -9.71 -6.25 -15.41
N GLY A 205 -10.94 -6.74 -15.25
CA GLY A 205 -11.27 -8.15 -15.34
C GLY A 205 -11.17 -8.77 -16.73
N ALA A 206 -11.67 -10.00 -16.82
CA ALA A 206 -11.83 -10.77 -18.04
C ALA A 206 -13.28 -11.28 -18.12
N ALA A 207 -13.89 -11.12 -19.29
CA ALA A 207 -15.29 -11.49 -19.51
C ALA A 207 -15.53 -12.96 -19.16
N ASP A 208 -16.69 -13.26 -18.57
CA ASP A 208 -17.13 -14.58 -18.12
C ASP A 208 -16.24 -15.27 -17.06
N VAL A 209 -15.18 -14.62 -16.59
CA VAL A 209 -14.23 -15.17 -15.62
C VAL A 209 -14.27 -14.37 -14.33
N VAL A 210 -13.97 -13.08 -14.40
CA VAL A 210 -13.73 -12.23 -13.23
C VAL A 210 -13.97 -10.78 -13.62
N GLY A 211 -14.84 -10.08 -12.88
CA GLY A 211 -15.09 -8.65 -13.08
C GLY A 211 -15.56 -8.27 -14.49
N ILE A 212 -15.54 -6.97 -14.78
CA ILE A 212 -15.88 -6.43 -16.12
C ILE A 212 -14.63 -6.37 -16.99
N GLN A 213 -14.74 -6.90 -18.22
CA GLN A 213 -13.79 -6.62 -19.29
C GLN A 213 -14.24 -5.36 -20.05
N PRO A 214 -13.40 -4.31 -20.14
CA PRO A 214 -13.75 -3.10 -20.86
C PRO A 214 -13.99 -3.34 -22.35
N ASP A 215 -15.03 -2.70 -22.89
CA ASP A 215 -15.36 -2.73 -24.31
C ASP A 215 -14.78 -1.53 -25.07
N VAL A 216 -14.63 -1.67 -26.38
CA VAL A 216 -14.09 -0.60 -27.23
C VAL A 216 -15.03 0.61 -27.20
N GLY A 217 -14.49 1.78 -26.86
CA GLY A 217 -15.24 3.02 -26.73
C GLY A 217 -15.67 3.35 -25.30
N ASP A 218 -15.44 2.45 -24.33
CA ASP A 218 -15.66 2.76 -22.92
C ASP A 218 -14.72 3.88 -22.46
N VAL A 219 -15.26 4.78 -21.63
CA VAL A 219 -14.53 5.92 -21.08
C VAL A 219 -14.46 5.77 -19.57
N PHE A 220 -13.24 5.62 -19.06
CA PHE A 220 -12.96 5.58 -17.63
C PHE A 220 -12.40 6.91 -17.15
N GLU A 221 -12.92 7.39 -16.04
CA GLU A 221 -12.36 8.49 -15.28
C GLU A 221 -11.60 7.91 -14.08
N ILE A 222 -10.29 8.12 -14.08
CA ILE A 222 -9.40 7.66 -13.02
C ILE A 222 -8.96 8.89 -12.25
N THR A 223 -9.36 8.98 -10.99
CA THR A 223 -8.89 10.01 -10.06
C THR A 223 -7.76 9.42 -9.22
N ILE A 224 -6.59 10.05 -9.29
CA ILE A 224 -5.40 9.64 -8.58
C ILE A 224 -5.08 10.72 -7.56
N GLY A 225 -4.91 10.32 -6.30
CA GLY A 225 -4.41 11.17 -5.24
C GLY A 225 -2.94 10.86 -5.01
N TYR A 226 -2.07 11.86 -5.19
CA TYR A 226 -0.66 11.79 -4.86
C TYR A 226 -0.38 12.45 -3.51
N SER A 227 0.56 11.90 -2.76
CA SER A 227 0.99 12.39 -1.45
C SER A 227 2.51 12.47 -1.39
N MET A 228 3.01 13.50 -0.73
CA MET A 228 4.44 13.66 -0.43
C MET A 228 4.89 12.81 0.76
N GLY A 229 3.95 12.10 1.42
CA GLY A 229 4.24 11.21 2.54
C GLY A 229 4.45 11.98 3.83
N GLU A 230 5.59 11.78 4.47
CA GLU A 230 5.92 12.42 5.75
C GLU A 230 6.35 13.87 5.49
N ILE A 231 5.51 14.80 5.94
CA ILE A 231 5.78 16.23 5.89
C ILE A 231 5.64 16.83 7.28
N ASP A 232 6.54 17.75 7.60
CA ASP A 232 6.53 18.49 8.87
C ASP A 232 6.20 19.96 8.56
N VAL A 233 5.12 20.45 9.16
CA VAL A 233 4.62 21.83 8.97
C VAL A 233 4.61 22.49 10.34
N GLU A 234 5.29 23.63 10.45
CA GLU A 234 5.35 24.36 11.72
C GLU A 234 3.97 24.91 12.11
N ILE A 235 3.68 24.93 13.41
CA ILE A 235 2.49 25.58 13.95
C ILE A 235 2.48 27.06 13.54
N ASP A 236 1.28 27.58 13.25
CA ASP A 236 1.03 28.92 12.74
C ASP A 236 1.53 29.17 11.30
N SER A 237 2.02 28.14 10.59
CA SER A 237 2.29 28.26 9.16
C SER A 237 1.03 28.63 8.38
N SER A 238 1.16 29.63 7.51
CA SER A 238 0.03 30.17 6.74
C SER A 238 -0.34 29.28 5.55
N PHE A 239 -1.64 29.09 5.33
CA PHE A 239 -2.18 28.50 4.11
C PHE A 239 -2.85 29.57 3.24
N SER A 240 -2.83 29.34 1.94
CA SER A 240 -3.45 30.18 0.91
C SER A 240 -4.33 29.33 0.01
N PHE A 241 -5.33 29.93 -0.63
CA PHE A 241 -6.08 29.24 -1.67
C PHE A 241 -5.24 29.13 -2.94
N GLU A 242 -5.30 27.97 -3.61
CA GLU A 242 -4.68 27.83 -4.95
C GLU A 242 -5.35 28.78 -5.95
N TYR A 243 -6.69 28.83 -5.91
CA TYR A 243 -7.50 29.75 -6.70
C TYR A 243 -8.48 30.52 -5.81
N VAL A 244 -8.50 31.84 -5.99
CA VAL A 244 -9.49 32.74 -5.38
C VAL A 244 -10.75 32.69 -6.25
N ASN A 245 -11.82 32.10 -5.73
CA ASN A 245 -13.09 31.99 -6.45
C ASN A 245 -14.05 33.15 -6.16
N SER A 246 -13.92 33.77 -4.99
CA SER A 246 -14.74 34.91 -4.58
C SER A 246 -13.88 36.02 -3.94
N ALA A 247 -14.40 37.25 -3.91
CA ALA A 247 -13.71 38.35 -3.22
C ALA A 247 -13.59 38.09 -1.71
N ASP A 248 -14.54 37.33 -1.14
CA ASP A 248 -14.57 36.99 0.28
C ASP A 248 -13.40 36.07 0.66
N ASP A 249 -12.90 35.25 -0.28
CA ASP A 249 -11.75 34.35 -0.09
C ASP A 249 -10.46 35.13 0.23
N THR A 250 -10.37 36.41 -0.16
CA THR A 250 -9.18 37.25 0.08
C THR A 250 -9.06 37.78 1.51
N SER A 251 -10.16 37.77 2.27
CA SER A 251 -10.21 38.21 3.67
C SER A 251 -10.16 37.04 4.65
N VAL A 252 -9.85 35.84 4.17
CA VAL A 252 -9.77 34.64 5.00
C VAL A 252 -8.30 34.33 5.27
N LEU A 253 -7.95 34.25 6.55
CA LEU A 253 -6.63 33.86 7.01
C LEU A 253 -6.69 32.41 7.50
N MET A 254 -5.73 31.60 7.08
CA MET A 254 -5.66 30.18 7.44
C MET A 254 -4.29 29.89 8.04
N SER A 255 -4.26 29.24 9.20
CA SER A 255 -3.02 28.84 9.87
C SER A 255 -3.05 27.42 10.38
N MET A 256 -1.90 26.77 10.35
CA MET A 256 -1.68 25.43 10.91
C MET A 256 -1.89 25.46 12.42
N SER A 257 -2.77 24.61 12.94
CA SER A 257 -3.06 24.53 14.38
C SER A 257 -2.45 23.30 15.03
N ALA A 258 -2.64 22.13 14.43
CA ALA A 258 -2.09 20.87 14.94
C ALA A 258 -1.95 19.82 13.83
N LEU A 259 -1.02 18.89 14.01
CA LEU A 259 -0.94 17.66 13.23
C LEU A 259 -1.93 16.64 13.81
N VAL A 260 -2.86 16.13 13.00
CA VAL A 260 -3.87 15.14 13.41
C VAL A 260 -3.34 13.72 13.16
N GLU A 261 -2.86 13.48 11.94
CA GLU A 261 -2.25 12.20 11.55
C GLU A 261 -0.97 12.48 10.77
N PRO A 262 0.17 11.91 11.19
CA PRO A 262 1.42 12.03 10.43
C PRO A 262 1.30 11.26 9.12
N GLY A 263 1.81 11.86 8.04
CA GLY A 263 1.97 11.15 6.78
C GLY A 263 3.10 10.13 6.85
N VAL A 264 3.08 9.16 5.94
CA VAL A 264 4.08 8.08 5.89
C VAL A 264 4.64 7.98 4.48
N ASN A 265 5.97 8.01 4.38
CA ASN A 265 6.68 7.84 3.12
C ASN A 265 6.49 6.43 2.55
N PRO A 266 6.60 6.26 1.22
CA PRO A 266 6.62 4.94 0.61
C PRO A 266 7.70 4.03 1.22
N PRO A 267 7.46 2.72 1.29
CA PRO A 267 8.40 1.78 1.88
C PRO A 267 9.75 1.82 1.13
N SER A 268 10.84 2.01 1.89
CA SER A 268 12.20 1.96 1.34
C SER A 268 12.54 0.57 0.77
N VAL A 269 13.46 0.49 -0.20
CA VAL A 269 13.90 -0.78 -0.80
C VAL A 269 14.44 -1.76 0.25
N SER A 270 15.13 -1.27 1.28
CA SER A 270 15.60 -2.11 2.40
C SER A 270 14.45 -2.70 3.20
N TYR A 271 13.39 -1.93 3.43
CA TYR A 271 12.20 -2.39 4.12
C TYR A 271 11.41 -3.38 3.25
N LEU A 272 11.23 -3.08 1.95
CA LEU A 272 10.65 -3.99 0.97
C LEU A 272 11.39 -5.33 0.90
N ARG A 273 12.72 -5.32 1.00
CA ARG A 273 13.52 -6.57 1.02
C ARG A 273 13.13 -7.46 2.20
N GLU A 274 12.94 -6.89 3.38
CA GLU A 274 12.52 -7.64 4.57
C GLU A 274 11.07 -8.13 4.43
N LEU A 275 10.17 -7.26 3.95
CA LEU A 275 8.78 -7.62 3.67
C LEU A 275 8.66 -8.78 2.68
N CYS A 276 9.46 -8.76 1.61
CA CYS A 276 9.54 -9.80 0.59
C CYS A 276 10.09 -11.15 1.11
N LYS A 277 10.50 -11.26 2.38
CA LYS A 277 10.82 -12.56 3.00
C LYS A 277 9.59 -13.27 3.55
N TYR A 278 8.52 -12.53 3.85
CA TYR A 278 7.34 -13.05 4.54
C TYR A 278 6.12 -13.03 3.61
N PRO A 279 5.63 -14.19 3.15
CA PRO A 279 4.48 -14.25 2.25
C PRO A 279 3.15 -13.84 2.92
N ALA A 280 2.96 -14.16 4.21
CA ALA A 280 1.66 -14.06 4.89
C ALA A 280 1.25 -12.65 5.38
N LEU A 281 2.07 -11.61 5.18
CA LEU A 281 1.72 -10.24 5.63
C LEU A 281 0.79 -9.50 4.64
N TYR A 282 0.68 -10.01 3.42
CA TYR A 282 0.00 -9.32 2.31
C TYR A 282 -1.16 -10.11 1.73
N ASP A 283 -1.34 -11.36 2.14
CA ASP A 283 -2.57 -12.07 1.84
C ASP A 283 -3.71 -11.34 2.57
N GLU A 284 -4.68 -10.82 1.80
CA GLU A 284 -5.88 -10.23 2.39
C GLU A 284 -6.90 -11.29 2.78
N ASP A 285 -6.63 -12.56 2.44
CA ASP A 285 -7.43 -13.69 2.87
C ASP A 285 -7.14 -14.02 4.34
N ALA A 286 -8.22 -14.31 5.05
CA ALA A 286 -8.14 -14.93 6.35
C ALA A 286 -8.73 -16.33 6.24
N VAL A 287 -7.86 -17.34 6.08
CA VAL A 287 -8.26 -18.75 6.11
C VAL A 287 -7.99 -19.34 7.48
N PHE A 288 -6.88 -18.94 8.10
CA PHE A 288 -6.50 -19.37 9.44
C PHE A 288 -6.95 -18.39 10.52
N LEU A 289 -7.21 -18.90 11.72
CA LEU A 289 -7.69 -18.10 12.86
C LEU A 289 -6.79 -16.88 13.15
N GLY A 290 -5.47 -17.04 13.05
CA GLY A 290 -4.51 -15.95 13.29
C GLY A 290 -4.54 -14.87 12.20
N GLU A 291 -5.00 -15.19 11.00
CA GLU A 291 -5.12 -14.23 9.89
C GLU A 291 -6.34 -13.32 10.08
N PHE A 292 -7.44 -13.82 10.65
CA PHE A 292 -8.60 -12.98 10.99
C PHE A 292 -8.25 -11.89 12.01
N GLU A 293 -7.42 -12.21 13.00
CA GLU A 293 -6.95 -11.20 13.95
C GLU A 293 -6.10 -10.14 13.23
N PHE A 294 -5.17 -10.57 12.38
CA PHE A 294 -4.31 -9.66 11.60
C PHE A 294 -5.11 -8.77 10.65
N LEU A 295 -6.08 -9.35 9.94
CA LEU A 295 -6.98 -8.66 9.02
C LEU A 295 -7.76 -7.56 9.74
N VAL A 296 -8.39 -7.87 10.87
CA VAL A 296 -9.13 -6.86 11.64
C VAL A 296 -8.20 -5.78 12.19
N ARG A 297 -6.99 -6.12 12.68
CA ARG A 297 -6.00 -5.12 13.14
C ARG A 297 -5.52 -4.21 12.02
N LYS A 298 -5.32 -4.74 10.82
CA LYS A 298 -4.90 -3.98 9.63
C LYS A 298 -5.94 -2.91 9.26
N HIS A 299 -7.22 -3.24 9.31
CA HIS A 299 -8.30 -2.32 8.96
C HIS A 299 -8.72 -1.39 10.11
N PHE A 300 -8.57 -1.84 11.36
CA PHE A 300 -8.96 -1.10 12.55
C PHE A 300 -7.77 -0.98 13.52
N PRO A 301 -6.72 -0.23 13.17
CA PRO A 301 -5.49 -0.14 13.98
C PRO A 301 -5.72 0.55 15.34
N HIS A 302 -6.82 1.28 15.49
CA HIS A 302 -7.16 2.00 16.71
C HIS A 302 -7.86 1.12 17.78
N LEU A 303 -8.10 -0.17 17.51
CA LEU A 303 -8.61 -1.10 18.50
C LEU A 303 -7.58 -1.34 19.60
N LYS A 304 -7.93 -1.06 20.85
CA LYS A 304 -7.04 -1.31 22.00
C LYS A 304 -6.96 -2.79 22.35
N PHE A 305 -8.06 -3.50 22.18
CA PHE A 305 -8.13 -4.93 22.37
C PHE A 305 -8.81 -5.58 21.18
N LEU A 306 -8.26 -6.72 20.75
CA LEU A 306 -8.86 -7.60 19.78
C LEU A 306 -8.46 -9.04 20.13
N SER A 307 -9.43 -9.93 20.13
CA SER A 307 -9.22 -11.37 20.22
C SER A 307 -10.23 -12.07 19.32
N VAL A 308 -9.75 -13.07 18.58
CA VAL A 308 -10.56 -13.86 17.64
C VAL A 308 -10.35 -15.33 17.96
N TRP A 309 -11.44 -16.09 18.14
CA TRP A 309 -11.36 -17.52 18.43
C TRP A 309 -12.46 -18.33 17.73
N ASN A 310 -12.28 -19.65 17.70
CA ASN A 310 -13.17 -20.59 17.03
C ASN A 310 -14.15 -21.25 18.01
N GLU A 311 -15.11 -21.98 17.43
CA GLU A 311 -16.08 -22.82 18.14
C GLU A 311 -15.43 -23.74 19.19
N ALA A 312 -14.33 -24.42 18.86
CA ALA A 312 -13.70 -25.37 19.78
C ALA A 312 -13.24 -24.73 21.10
N LEU A 313 -12.67 -23.51 21.04
CA LEU A 313 -12.26 -22.78 22.24
C LEU A 313 -13.45 -22.21 23.02
N GLU A 314 -14.49 -21.77 22.32
CA GLU A 314 -15.71 -21.26 22.94
C GLU A 314 -16.45 -22.37 23.70
N GLU A 315 -16.58 -23.55 23.08
CA GLU A 315 -17.29 -24.68 23.66
C GLU A 315 -16.53 -25.34 24.83
N ASP A 316 -15.20 -25.29 24.84
CA ASP A 316 -14.39 -25.76 25.97
C ASP A 316 -14.62 -24.91 27.24
N LEU A 317 -14.81 -23.60 27.07
CA LEU A 317 -14.99 -22.67 28.19
C LEU A 317 -16.47 -22.49 28.59
N ARG A 318 -17.39 -22.41 27.64
CA ARG A 318 -18.81 -22.06 27.88
C ARG A 318 -19.79 -23.21 27.60
N GLY A 319 -19.30 -24.35 27.13
CA GLY A 319 -20.08 -25.54 26.81
C GLY A 319 -20.62 -25.54 25.37
N PRO A 320 -21.03 -26.71 24.88
CA PRO A 320 -21.46 -26.88 23.49
C PRO A 320 -22.84 -26.24 23.24
N ALA A 321 -22.98 -25.52 22.13
CA ALA A 321 -24.23 -24.86 21.75
C ALA A 321 -24.44 -24.85 20.23
N LEU A 322 -25.68 -25.13 19.79
CA LEU A 322 -26.03 -25.11 18.36
C LEU A 322 -25.82 -23.74 17.70
N GLU A 323 -25.88 -22.65 18.48
CA GLU A 323 -25.62 -21.30 18.00
C GLU A 323 -24.15 -21.09 17.61
N ASN A 324 -23.22 -21.91 18.13
CA ASN A 324 -21.78 -21.77 17.94
C ASN A 324 -21.26 -22.45 16.65
N MET A 325 -22.08 -23.31 16.04
CA MET A 325 -21.68 -24.09 14.86
C MET A 325 -21.30 -23.19 13.68
N ASN A 326 -20.10 -23.41 13.12
CA ASN A 326 -19.54 -22.62 12.02
C ASN A 326 -19.54 -21.10 12.29
N ARG A 327 -19.37 -20.71 13.56
CA ARG A 327 -19.20 -19.31 13.96
C ARG A 327 -17.77 -19.01 14.35
N LEU A 328 -17.38 -17.78 14.07
CA LEU A 328 -16.13 -17.18 14.50
C LEU A 328 -16.49 -16.13 15.54
N PHE A 329 -15.79 -16.16 16.67
CA PHE A 329 -16.06 -15.28 17.79
C PHE A 329 -15.02 -14.18 17.83
N VAL A 330 -15.48 -12.94 17.98
CA VAL A 330 -14.63 -11.75 18.00
C VAL A 330 -14.96 -10.94 19.24
N SER A 331 -13.94 -10.61 20.01
CA SER A 331 -14.00 -9.61 21.07
C SER A 331 -13.12 -8.45 20.67
N CYS A 332 -13.66 -7.24 20.68
CA CYS A 332 -12.93 -6.01 20.39
C CYS A 332 -13.28 -4.95 21.43
N PHE A 333 -12.35 -4.01 21.66
CA PHE A 333 -12.56 -2.86 22.53
C PHE A 333 -12.06 -1.59 21.88
N PHE A 334 -12.92 -0.59 21.84
CA PHE A 334 -12.59 0.77 21.44
C PHE A 334 -12.90 1.76 22.58
N ASP A 335 -12.08 2.81 22.72
CA ASP A 335 -12.07 3.71 23.90
C ASP A 335 -13.41 4.35 24.28
N THR A 336 -14.34 4.42 23.34
CA THR A 336 -15.66 5.02 23.56
C THR A 336 -16.72 4.02 24.03
N GLU A 337 -16.37 2.74 24.18
CA GLU A 337 -17.31 1.68 24.57
C GLU A 337 -17.48 1.60 26.10
N LEU A 338 -18.70 1.26 26.54
CA LEU A 338 -19.04 1.14 27.95
C LEU A 338 -18.34 -0.07 28.58
N THR A 339 -17.36 0.18 29.44
CA THR A 339 -16.76 -0.86 30.28
C THR A 339 -17.55 -1.02 31.57
N LYS A 340 -17.91 -2.25 31.92
CA LYS A 340 -18.37 -2.56 33.28
C LYS A 340 -17.14 -2.85 34.14
N ASP A 341 -16.97 -2.09 35.21
CA ASP A 341 -15.98 -2.41 36.23
C ASP A 341 -16.45 -3.64 37.00
N GLU A 342 -15.64 -4.70 37.04
CA GLU A 342 -15.93 -5.92 37.77
C GLU A 342 -15.36 -5.83 39.20
N PRO A 343 -16.19 -5.59 40.23
CA PRO A 343 -15.69 -5.39 41.59
C PRO A 343 -15.18 -6.68 42.26
N TYR A 344 -15.54 -7.87 41.75
CA TYR A 344 -15.23 -9.15 42.39
C TYR A 344 -14.66 -10.21 41.39
N PRO A 345 -13.33 -10.36 41.31
CA PRO A 345 -12.66 -11.27 40.36
C PRO A 345 -12.97 -12.77 40.52
N GLN A 346 -13.60 -13.16 41.62
CA GLN A 346 -13.86 -14.57 41.98
C GLN A 346 -15.28 -15.03 41.60
N THR A 347 -16.13 -14.11 41.14
CA THR A 347 -17.52 -14.37 40.72
C THR A 347 -17.85 -13.38 39.61
N PRO A 348 -17.39 -13.64 38.37
CA PRO A 348 -17.62 -12.72 37.29
C PRO A 348 -19.12 -12.58 37.00
N GLU A 349 -19.60 -11.36 36.86
CA GLU A 349 -20.94 -11.06 36.38
C GLU A 349 -21.08 -11.57 34.93
N ALA A 350 -22.25 -12.14 34.62
CA ALA A 350 -22.51 -12.61 33.27
C ALA A 350 -22.47 -11.42 32.29
N PRO A 351 -21.80 -11.56 31.14
CA PRO A 351 -21.75 -10.49 30.14
C PRO A 351 -23.16 -10.15 29.68
N GLU A 352 -23.43 -8.87 29.49
CA GLU A 352 -24.70 -8.41 28.94
C GLU A 352 -24.75 -8.75 27.44
N ARG A 353 -25.79 -9.48 27.02
CA ARG A 353 -25.99 -9.81 25.60
C ARG A 353 -26.46 -8.57 24.87
N ILE A 354 -25.58 -7.99 24.07
CA ILE A 354 -25.91 -6.93 23.12
C ILE A 354 -26.49 -7.60 21.87
N TYR A 355 -27.65 -7.13 21.40
CA TYR A 355 -28.27 -7.65 20.17
C TYR A 355 -27.69 -6.94 18.95
N SER A 356 -27.82 -7.56 17.77
CA SER A 356 -27.27 -7.02 16.51
C SER A 356 -27.78 -5.61 16.16
N SER A 357 -28.93 -5.19 16.68
CA SER A 357 -29.47 -3.83 16.53
C SER A 357 -28.70 -2.76 17.30
N ASP A 358 -27.95 -3.16 18.32
CA ASP A 358 -27.31 -2.27 19.30
C ASP A 358 -25.78 -2.29 19.16
N LEU A 359 -25.26 -2.95 18.11
CA LEU A 359 -23.83 -2.98 17.79
C LEU A 359 -23.35 -1.58 17.39
N THR A 360 -22.13 -1.24 17.80
CA THR A 360 -21.50 0.02 17.37
C THR A 360 -21.20 -0.02 15.87
N GLY A 361 -21.08 1.15 15.23
CA GLY A 361 -20.73 1.23 13.80
C GLY A 361 -19.41 0.52 13.48
N THR A 362 -18.45 0.57 14.39
CA THR A 362 -17.17 -0.16 14.29
C THR A 362 -17.37 -1.67 14.35
N GLN A 363 -18.21 -2.18 15.25
CA GLN A 363 -18.50 -3.61 15.35
C GLN A 363 -19.20 -4.14 14.09
N LEU A 364 -20.15 -3.38 13.53
CA LEU A 364 -20.80 -3.72 12.25
C LEU A 364 -19.80 -3.74 11.10
N ALA A 365 -18.87 -2.77 11.05
CA ALA A 365 -17.82 -2.72 10.03
C ALA A 365 -16.83 -3.90 10.14
N ILE A 366 -16.52 -4.35 11.37
CA ILE A 366 -15.69 -5.55 11.59
C ILE A 366 -16.42 -6.81 11.08
N VAL A 367 -17.71 -6.96 11.38
CA VAL A 367 -18.50 -8.10 10.91
C VAL A 367 -18.59 -8.14 9.39
N ASP A 368 -18.88 -7.00 8.75
CA ASP A 368 -18.93 -6.90 7.29
C ASP A 368 -17.57 -7.22 6.66
N ARG A 369 -16.47 -6.77 7.28
CA ARG A 369 -15.13 -7.04 6.78
C ARG A 369 -14.74 -8.52 6.89
N ILE A 370 -15.06 -9.17 8.00
CA ILE A 370 -14.83 -10.62 8.18
C ILE A 370 -15.71 -11.44 7.23
N ALA A 371 -16.93 -10.99 6.93
CA ALA A 371 -17.82 -11.70 6.02
C ALA A 371 -17.41 -11.58 4.54
N ARG A 372 -16.55 -10.62 4.20
CA ARG A 372 -16.04 -10.39 2.84
C ARG A 372 -14.63 -10.97 2.60
N ALA A 373 -13.94 -11.35 3.67
CA ALA A 373 -12.74 -12.19 3.61
C ALA A 373 -13.16 -13.61 3.28
#